data_AF-A0A7X6ML35-F1
#
_entry.id   AF-A0A7X6ML35-F1
#
_cell.length_a   1.000
_cell.length_b   1.000
_cell.length_c   1.000
_cell.angle_alpha   90.00
_cell.angle_beta   90.00
_cell.angle_gamma   90.00
#
_symmetry.space_group_name_H-M   'P 1'
#
loop_
_entity.id
_entity.type
_entity.pdbx_description
1 polymer ?
#
loop_
_entity_poly.entity_id
_entity_poly.type
_entity_poly.pdbx_seq_one_letter_code
_entity_poly.pdbx_strand_id
1 'polypeptide(L)'
;MNHSADTAQAQSLLGELWRHVEDVSTRLEKAERRKRRASACDRREVGKLRADLYETHHLIDAIHRRFPETCPHREAETAPGGP
;
A
#
# COMPACT_ATOMS: atom_id res chain seq x y z
N MET A 1 4.64 0.60 -28.70
CA MET A 1 5.64 1.31 -27.88
C MET A 1 4.88 2.20 -26.90
N ASN A 2 4.54 1.70 -25.70
CA ASN A 2 3.94 2.50 -24.62
C ASN A 2 4.10 1.83 -23.25
N HIS A 3 4.29 0.50 -23.21
CA HIS A 3 4.48 -0.28 -21.97
C HIS A 3 5.46 0.36 -20.97
N SER A 4 6.59 0.92 -21.41
CA SER A 4 7.55 1.56 -20.49
C SER A 4 7.04 2.85 -19.83
N ALA A 5 6.19 3.63 -20.52
CA ALA A 5 5.59 4.85 -19.97
C ALA A 5 4.44 4.52 -19.01
N ASP A 6 3.61 3.53 -19.36
CA ASP A 6 2.57 2.99 -18.48
C ASP A 6 3.18 2.41 -17.19
N THR A 7 4.29 1.68 -17.29
CA THR A 7 5.00 1.10 -16.14
C THR A 7 5.63 2.19 -15.25
N ALA A 8 6.21 3.25 -15.83
CA ALA A 8 6.75 4.37 -15.05
C ALA A 8 5.65 5.15 -14.29
N GLN A 9 4.50 5.36 -14.91
CA GLN A 9 3.34 5.97 -14.26
C GLN A 9 2.80 5.08 -13.13
N ALA A 10 2.71 3.76 -13.35
CA ALA A 10 2.29 2.81 -12.34
C ALA A 10 3.25 2.78 -11.13
N GLN A 11 4.57 2.86 -11.35
CA GLN A 11 5.55 2.97 -10.27
C GLN A 11 5.40 4.28 -9.48
N SER A 12 5.18 5.41 -10.17
CA SER A 12 4.96 6.70 -9.51
C SER A 12 3.69 6.68 -8.66
N LEU A 13 2.61 6.10 -9.18
CA LEU A 13 1.35 5.91 -8.46
C LEU A 13 1.53 5.00 -7.24
N LEU A 14 2.31 3.91 -7.36
CA LEU A 14 2.63 3.04 -6.22
C LEU A 14 3.35 3.81 -5.10
N GLY A 15 4.30 4.68 -5.44
CA GLY A 15 4.98 5.53 -4.45
C GLY A 15 4.01 6.44 -3.70
N GLU A 16 3.05 7.03 -4.40
CA GLU A 16 2.02 7.86 -3.77
C GLU A 16 1.07 7.05 -2.89
N LEU A 17 0.66 5.86 -3.34
CA LEU A 17 -0.19 4.93 -2.56
C LEU A 17 0.51 4.48 -1.28
N TRP A 18 1.81 4.16 -1.34
CA TRP A 18 2.59 3.82 -0.15
C TRP A 18 2.68 4.98 0.84
N ARG A 19 2.86 6.21 0.35
CA ARG A 19 2.85 7.40 1.19
C ARG A 19 1.47 7.62 1.84
N HIS A 20 0.39 7.35 1.10
CA HIS A 20 -0.98 7.40 1.64
C HIS A 20 -1.20 6.34 2.73
N VAL A 21 -0.70 5.11 2.55
CA VAL A 21 -0.72 4.06 3.60
C VAL A 21 -0.01 4.53 4.86
N GLU A 22 1.15 5.19 4.74
CA GLU A 22 1.89 5.70 5.90
C GLU A 22 1.13 6.81 6.63
N ASP A 23 0.50 7.76 5.91
CA ASP A 23 -0.33 8.81 6.50
C ASP A 23 -1.54 8.21 7.24
N VAL A 24 -2.28 7.32 6.58
CA VAL A 24 -3.47 6.67 7.14
C VAL A 24 -3.09 5.82 8.36
N SER A 25 -1.97 5.09 8.32
CA SER A 25 -1.46 4.32 9.44
C SER A 25 -1.08 5.23 10.63
N THR A 26 -0.40 6.34 10.37
CA THR A 26 -0.04 7.32 11.40
C THR A 26 -1.28 7.95 12.05
N ARG A 27 -2.29 8.28 11.25
CA ARG A 27 -3.56 8.83 11.72
C ARG A 27 -4.34 7.79 12.51
N LEU A 28 -4.33 6.53 12.06
CA LEU A 28 -4.94 5.41 12.76
C LEU A 28 -4.29 5.19 14.12
N GLU A 29 -2.96 5.20 14.22
CA GLU A 29 -2.26 5.07 15.51
C GLU A 29 -2.66 6.21 16.46
N LYS A 30 -2.69 7.45 15.97
CA LYS A 30 -3.12 8.62 16.76
C LYS A 30 -4.57 8.47 17.23
N ALA A 31 -5.48 8.04 16.37
CA ALA A 31 -6.88 7.79 16.71
C ALA A 31 -7.02 6.64 17.72
N GLU A 32 -6.28 5.54 17.57
CA GLU A 32 -6.30 4.43 18.52
C GLU A 32 -5.72 4.81 19.89
N ARG A 33 -4.67 5.65 19.94
CA ARG A 33 -4.16 6.22 21.19
C ARG A 33 -5.18 7.13 21.88
N ARG A 34 -5.98 7.91 21.11
CA ARG A 34 -7.05 8.77 21.64
C ARG A 34 -8.26 7.96 22.10
N LYS A 35 -8.62 6.88 21.40
CA LYS A 35 -9.70 5.96 21.76
C LYS A 35 -9.52 5.34 23.15
N ARG A 36 -8.29 5.14 23.62
CA ARG A 36 -7.99 4.74 25.02
C ARG A 36 -8.50 5.75 26.06
N ARG A 37 -8.83 6.98 25.65
CA ARG A 37 -9.30 8.10 26.49
C ARG A 37 -10.77 8.50 26.25
N ALA A 38 -11.54 7.65 25.55
CA ALA A 38 -13.01 7.65 25.40
C ALA A 38 -13.63 8.46 24.24
N SER A 39 -14.24 7.77 23.26
CA SER A 39 -15.53 8.13 22.63
C SER A 39 -16.02 7.03 21.64
N ALA A 40 -17.33 6.96 21.37
CA ALA A 40 -17.89 6.13 20.29
C ALA A 40 -17.65 6.72 18.89
N CYS A 41 -17.34 8.02 18.80
CA CYS A 41 -17.00 8.71 17.56
C CYS A 41 -15.64 8.20 17.00
N ASP A 42 -14.65 8.00 17.88
CA ASP A 42 -13.36 7.41 17.54
C ASP A 42 -13.48 6.00 16.93
N ARG A 43 -14.49 5.20 17.34
CA ARG A 43 -14.68 3.86 16.76
C ARG A 43 -15.08 3.91 15.28
N ARG A 44 -15.91 4.89 14.90
CA ARG A 44 -16.33 5.07 13.49
C ARG A 44 -15.18 5.59 12.65
N GLU A 45 -14.39 6.53 13.18
CA GLU A 45 -13.21 7.07 12.50
C GLU A 45 -12.13 5.99 12.27
N VAL A 46 -11.81 5.20 13.31
CA VAL A 46 -10.91 4.04 13.21
C VAL A 46 -11.43 3.02 12.18
N GLY A 47 -12.74 2.77 12.13
CA GLY A 47 -13.34 1.88 11.14
C GLY A 47 -13.17 2.37 9.71
N LYS A 48 -13.36 3.68 9.46
CA LYS A 48 -13.13 4.29 8.16
C LYS A 48 -11.67 4.24 7.74
N LEU A 49 -10.74 4.60 8.63
CA LEU A 49 -9.30 4.55 8.36
C LEU A 49 -8.82 3.13 8.03
N ARG A 50 -9.36 2.12 8.71
CA ARG A 50 -9.08 0.72 8.38
C ARG A 50 -9.62 0.32 7.00
N ALA A 51 -10.84 0.73 6.66
CA ALA A 51 -11.41 0.45 5.34
C ALA A 51 -10.61 1.11 4.21
N ASP A 52 -10.19 2.36 4.41
CA ASP A 52 -9.35 3.13 3.48
C ASP A 52 -7.98 2.45 3.26
N LEU A 53 -7.38 1.92 4.33
CA LEU A 53 -6.13 1.17 4.26
C LEU A 53 -6.30 -0.15 3.48
N TYR A 54 -7.38 -0.89 3.71
CA TYR A 54 -7.67 -2.10 2.94
C TYR A 54 -7.91 -1.81 1.45
N GLU A 55 -8.63 -0.74 1.13
CA GLU A 55 -8.86 -0.33 -0.26
C GLU A 55 -7.54 0.08 -0.94
N THR A 56 -6.69 0.83 -0.24
CA THR A 56 -5.37 1.22 -0.74
C THR A 56 -4.50 0.01 -1.03
N HIS A 57 -4.46 -0.99 -0.13
CA HIS A 57 -3.76 -2.24 -0.39
C HIS A 57 -4.33 -3.00 -1.59
N HIS A 58 -5.66 -3.07 -1.70
CA HIS A 58 -6.30 -3.71 -2.85
C HIS A 58 -5.94 -3.01 -4.18
N LEU A 59 -5.83 -1.68 -4.18
CA LEU A 59 -5.37 -0.92 -5.35
C LEU A 59 -3.92 -1.23 -5.70
N ILE A 60 -3.04 -1.33 -4.70
CA ILE A 60 -1.63 -1.76 -4.88
C ILE A 60 -1.58 -3.16 -5.51
N ASP A 61 -2.34 -4.12 -4.98
CA ASP A 61 -2.41 -5.48 -5.52
C ASP A 61 -2.97 -5.51 -6.96
N ALA A 62 -3.99 -4.69 -7.24
CA ALA A 62 -4.54 -4.57 -8.59
C ALA A 62 -3.51 -3.99 -9.57
N ILE A 63 -2.69 -3.02 -9.15
CA ILE A 63 -1.60 -2.46 -9.95
C ILE A 63 -0.53 -3.52 -10.19
N HIS A 64 -0.09 -4.26 -9.17
CA HIS A 64 0.88 -5.35 -9.34
C HIS A 64 0.35 -6.47 -10.25
N ARG A 65 -0.94 -6.80 -10.17
CA ARG A 65 -1.57 -7.79 -11.04
C ARG A 65 -1.63 -7.32 -12.50
N ARG A 66 -1.84 -6.02 -12.73
CA ARG A 66 -1.95 -5.44 -14.06
C ARG A 66 -0.58 -5.16 -14.69
N PHE A 67 0.40 -4.82 -13.86
CA PHE A 67 1.76 -4.52 -14.26
C PHE A 67 2.72 -5.38 -13.41
N PRO A 68 2.96 -6.64 -13.77
CA PRO A 68 3.85 -7.51 -13.00
C PRO A 68 5.29 -6.96 -12.94
N GLU A 69 5.66 -6.07 -13.87
CA GLU A 69 6.94 -5.35 -13.90
C GLU A 69 7.12 -4.33 -12.77
N THR A 70 6.04 -3.91 -12.11
CA THR A 70 6.09 -3.01 -10.94
C THR A 70 6.12 -3.77 -9.62
N CYS A 71 5.82 -5.07 -9.66
CA CYS A 71 6.05 -5.93 -8.52
C CYS A 71 7.56 -5.93 -8.27
N PRO A 72 8.03 -5.73 -7.03
CA PRO A 72 9.41 -6.03 -6.69
C PRO A 72 9.56 -7.54 -6.91
N HIS A 73 9.95 -7.93 -8.12
CA HIS A 73 10.26 -9.30 -8.45
C HIS A 73 11.36 -9.68 -7.48
N ARG A 74 10.95 -10.48 -6.50
CA ARG A 74 11.78 -11.34 -5.68
C ARG A 74 12.94 -11.80 -6.57
N GLU A 75 14.10 -11.19 -6.40
CA GLU A 75 15.39 -11.61 -6.99
C GLU A 75 15.86 -12.93 -6.36
N ALA A 76 14.93 -13.84 -6.05
CA ALA A 76 15.22 -15.18 -5.58
C ALA A 76 14.65 -16.14 -6.62
N GLU A 77 15.40 -16.33 -7.70
CA GLU A 77 15.59 -17.64 -8.36
C GLU A 77 16.51 -17.54 -9.59
N THR A 78 17.71 -16.97 -9.44
CA THR A 78 18.87 -17.39 -10.24
C THR A 78 20.14 -17.33 -9.37
N ALA A 79 20.23 -18.22 -8.38
CA ALA A 79 21.54 -18.66 -7.92
C ALA A 79 22.04 -19.67 -8.96
N PRO A 80 23.04 -19.35 -9.80
CA PRO A 80 23.69 -20.40 -10.57
C PRO A 80 24.43 -21.27 -9.55
N GLY A 81 24.06 -22.54 -9.49
CA GLY A 81 24.80 -23.54 -8.73
C GLY A 81 26.28 -23.44 -9.07
N GLY A 82 27.07 -23.03 -8.08
CA GLY A 82 28.52 -23.11 -8.16
C GLY A 82 28.95 -24.58 -8.03
N PRO A 83 29.94 -25.03 -8.81
CA PRO A 83 30.50 -26.37 -8.71
C PRO A 83 31.25 -26.61 -7.40
#